data_AF-A0AA39LC58-F1
#
_entry.id   AF-A0AA39LC58-F1
#
_cell.length_a   1.000
_cell.length_b   1.000
_cell.length_c   1.000
_cell.angle_alpha   90.00
_cell.angle_beta   90.00
_cell.angle_gamma   90.00
#
_symmetry.space_group_name_H-M   'P 1'
#
loop_
_entity.id
_entity.type
_entity.pdbx_description
1 polymer ?
#
loop_
_entity_poly.entity_id
_entity_poly.type
_entity_poly.pdbx_seq_one_letter_code
_entity_poly.pdbx_strand_id
1 'polypeptide(L)'
;MNTRKQIEGDVRRREDCPSSDALSDNIITWKVFCDTDMIGLDFEPDNGRFRADSLEECVGFCLKHNPRCVGAVWDPENRQGSQNCWLKRNQGGSSAVDAMQFARLDDWVAADSDCGRIGTSYTSKNDTEYRVLCGINLSTPDVDQLPAQSMAECIDLCCGRGDCAGVT
;
A
#
# COMPACT_ATOMS: atom_id res chain seq x y z
N MET A 1 37.61 24.29 -35.77
CA MET A 1 38.07 23.58 -34.57
C MET A 1 37.53 24.29 -33.33
N ASN A 2 36.46 23.78 -32.73
CA ASN A 2 36.29 23.78 -31.27
C ASN A 2 35.11 22.88 -30.92
N THR A 3 35.39 21.77 -30.25
CA THR A 3 34.42 20.75 -29.88
C THR A 3 34.43 20.59 -28.37
N ARG A 4 33.23 20.61 -27.78
CA ARG A 4 32.80 20.03 -26.49
C ARG A 4 33.48 20.51 -25.18
N LYS A 5 32.62 20.92 -24.24
CA LYS A 5 32.26 20.06 -23.10
C LYS A 5 30.84 20.40 -22.63
N GLN A 6 29.90 19.53 -22.97
CA GLN A 6 28.63 19.43 -22.25
C GLN A 6 28.94 18.97 -20.83
N ILE A 7 28.37 19.65 -19.85
CA ILE A 7 28.34 19.20 -18.47
C ILE A 7 27.21 18.17 -18.42
N GLU A 8 27.56 16.91 -18.60
CA GLU A 8 26.71 15.78 -18.21
C GLU A 8 26.67 15.79 -16.68
N GLY A 9 25.62 16.38 -16.12
CA GLY A 9 25.25 16.18 -14.73
C GLY A 9 24.92 14.71 -14.54
N ASP A 10 25.65 14.06 -13.64
CA ASP A 10 25.54 12.68 -13.19
C ASP A 10 24.13 12.41 -12.65
N VAL A 11 23.18 12.09 -13.54
CA VAL A 11 21.89 11.48 -13.18
C VAL A 11 22.19 10.03 -12.81
N ARG A 12 22.77 9.83 -11.62
CA ARG A 12 22.78 8.50 -11.03
C ARG A 12 21.33 8.12 -10.83
N ARG A 13 20.81 7.19 -11.62
CA ARG A 13 19.77 6.31 -11.09
C ARG A 13 20.39 5.70 -9.84
N ARG A 14 19.94 6.14 -8.66
CA ARG A 14 20.36 5.53 -7.39
C ARG A 14 20.05 4.04 -7.53
N GLU A 15 21.07 3.21 -7.34
CA GLU A 15 21.03 1.75 -7.51
C GLU A 15 19.92 1.10 -6.68
N ASP A 16 19.45 1.81 -5.64
CA ASP A 16 18.40 1.38 -4.71
C ASP A 16 16.98 1.75 -5.15
N CYS A 17 16.78 2.50 -6.24
CA CYS A 17 15.45 2.73 -6.80
C CYS A 17 15.08 1.47 -7.60
N PRO A 18 13.96 0.78 -7.29
CA PRO A 18 13.56 -0.42 -8.00
C PRO A 18 13.55 -0.18 -9.51
N SER A 19 14.09 -1.14 -10.28
CA SER A 19 14.12 -1.01 -11.75
C SER A 19 12.74 -1.00 -12.39
N SER A 20 11.71 -1.41 -11.64
CA SER A 20 10.30 -1.32 -12.00
C SER A 20 9.62 -0.17 -11.26
N ASP A 21 8.78 0.58 -11.98
CA ASP A 21 7.90 1.61 -11.41
C ASP A 21 6.76 1.03 -10.54
N ALA A 22 6.82 -0.28 -10.24
CA ALA A 22 5.80 -0.98 -9.48
C ALA A 22 6.35 -2.09 -8.58
N LEU A 23 5.71 -2.27 -7.43
CA LEU A 23 5.83 -3.44 -6.54
C LEU A 23 4.49 -4.16 -6.52
N SER A 24 4.50 -5.50 -6.46
CA SER A 24 3.26 -6.27 -6.37
C SER A 24 3.42 -7.49 -5.48
N ASP A 25 2.38 -7.80 -4.70
CA ASP A 25 2.29 -8.97 -3.82
C ASP A 25 1.20 -9.98 -4.27
N ASN A 26 0.84 -9.95 -5.56
CA ASN A 26 -0.27 -10.67 -6.21
C ASN A 26 -1.68 -10.14 -5.92
N ILE A 27 -1.86 -9.35 -4.86
CA ILE A 27 -3.17 -8.78 -4.47
C ILE A 27 -3.20 -7.30 -4.79
N ILE A 28 -2.09 -6.61 -4.55
CA ILE A 28 -1.98 -5.17 -4.70
C ILE A 28 -0.88 -4.82 -5.69
N THR A 29 -1.13 -3.76 -6.47
CA THR A 29 -0.10 -3.07 -7.25
C THR A 29 0.21 -1.73 -6.60
N TRP A 30 1.47 -1.55 -6.25
CA TRP A 30 2.02 -0.31 -5.75
C TRP A 30 2.74 0.40 -6.87
N LYS A 31 2.54 1.71 -7.00
CA LYS A 31 3.34 2.57 -7.86
C LYS A 31 4.49 3.16 -7.08
N VAL A 32 5.70 3.04 -7.62
CA VAL A 32 6.95 3.51 -7.01
C VAL A 32 7.33 4.87 -7.58
N PHE A 33 7.85 5.73 -6.70
CA PHE A 33 8.35 7.06 -7.00
C PHE A 33 9.70 7.24 -6.32
N CYS A 34 10.68 7.74 -7.06
CA CYS A 34 12.05 7.95 -6.56
C CYS A 34 12.37 9.44 -6.50
N ASP A 35 13.33 9.78 -5.64
CA ASP A 35 13.74 11.16 -5.28
C ASP A 35 12.56 12.05 -4.91
N THR A 36 11.58 11.44 -4.26
CA THR A 36 10.30 12.05 -3.93
C THR A 36 9.85 11.58 -2.54
N ASP A 37 9.28 12.51 -1.78
CA ASP A 37 8.51 12.22 -0.57
C ASP A 37 7.01 12.28 -0.88
N MET A 38 6.26 11.46 -0.18
CA MET A 38 4.80 11.50 -0.19
C MET A 38 4.32 12.43 0.92
N ILE A 39 3.87 13.62 0.53
CA ILE A 39 3.27 14.59 1.45
C ILE A 39 1.96 13.99 1.95
N GLY A 40 1.73 13.99 3.25
CA GLY A 40 0.53 13.41 3.82
C GLY A 40 0.62 13.24 5.32
N LEU A 41 -0.38 12.59 5.89
CA LEU A 41 -0.39 12.26 7.31
C LEU A 41 0.20 10.86 7.49
N ASP A 42 1.32 10.82 8.19
CA ASP A 42 1.88 9.58 8.71
C ASP A 42 0.91 8.96 9.73
N PHE A 43 1.05 7.66 9.99
CA PHE A 43 0.44 7.07 11.17
C PHE A 43 1.19 7.54 12.43
N GLU A 44 0.67 8.59 13.06
CA GLU A 44 1.17 9.10 14.35
C GLU A 44 0.48 8.47 15.57
N PRO A 45 1.14 8.46 16.75
CA PRO A 45 2.52 8.93 16.98
C PRO A 45 3.60 7.87 16.74
N ASP A 46 3.33 6.57 16.94
CA ASP A 46 4.36 5.50 16.85
C ASP A 46 3.98 4.28 16.00
N ASN A 47 2.74 4.21 15.48
CA ASN A 47 2.26 3.04 14.72
C ASN A 47 2.61 3.08 13.22
N GLY A 48 3.42 4.05 12.80
CA GLY A 48 3.74 4.30 11.40
C GLY A 48 5.20 4.37 11.06
N ARG A 49 6.10 4.19 12.02
CA ARG A 49 7.54 4.43 11.79
C ARG A 49 8.36 3.19 12.10
N PHE A 50 9.11 2.73 11.11
CA PHE A 50 9.86 1.49 11.18
C PHE A 50 11.30 1.70 10.71
N ARG A 51 12.15 0.75 11.04
CA ARG A 51 13.42 0.54 10.37
C ARG A 51 13.19 -0.48 9.26
N ALA A 52 13.56 -0.14 8.03
CA ALA A 52 13.50 -1.02 6.87
C ALA A 52 14.82 -0.96 6.11
N ASP A 53 15.27 -2.10 5.59
CA ASP A 53 16.47 -2.22 4.78
C ASP A 53 16.18 -2.01 3.27
N SER A 54 14.91 -1.95 2.89
CA SER A 54 14.44 -1.70 1.52
C SER A 54 13.06 -1.01 1.47
N LEU A 55 12.70 -0.45 0.32
CA LEU A 55 11.35 0.07 0.08
C LEU A 55 10.30 -1.05 0.15
N GLU A 56 10.63 -2.24 -0.39
CA GLU A 56 9.78 -3.43 -0.39
C GLU A 56 9.44 -3.86 1.04
N GLU A 57 10.44 -3.88 1.93
CA GLU A 57 10.19 -4.18 3.35
C GLU A 57 9.33 -3.09 4.01
N CYS A 58 9.58 -1.82 3.67
CA CYS A 58 8.77 -0.72 4.17
C CYS A 58 7.29 -0.83 3.74
N VAL A 59 7.02 -1.23 2.50
CA VAL A 59 5.68 -1.58 2.00
C VAL A 59 5.12 -2.81 2.73
N GLY A 60 5.95 -3.80 3.03
CA GLY A 60 5.57 -4.94 3.86
C GLY A 60 5.04 -4.52 5.23
N PHE A 61 5.65 -3.53 5.88
CA PHE A 61 5.11 -2.96 7.11
C PHE A 61 3.76 -2.28 6.92
N CYS A 62 3.57 -1.58 5.79
CA CYS A 62 2.30 -0.95 5.42
C CYS A 62 1.15 -1.97 5.42
N LEU A 63 1.34 -3.07 4.70
CA LEU A 63 0.36 -4.16 4.58
C LEU A 63 0.11 -4.88 5.91
N LYS A 64 1.16 -5.08 6.71
CA LYS A 64 1.09 -5.88 7.94
C LYS A 64 0.49 -5.12 9.13
N HIS A 65 0.80 -3.82 9.25
CA HIS A 65 0.51 -3.08 10.48
C HIS A 65 -0.73 -2.21 10.39
N ASN A 66 -1.21 -1.87 9.19
CA ASN A 66 -2.41 -1.08 9.07
C ASN A 66 -3.15 -1.33 7.75
N PRO A 67 -4.38 -1.87 7.76
CA PRO A 67 -5.16 -2.11 6.54
C PRO A 67 -5.58 -0.80 5.84
N ARG A 68 -5.46 0.36 6.52
CA ARG A 68 -5.70 1.68 5.94
C ARG A 68 -4.42 2.33 5.43
N CYS A 69 -3.29 1.61 5.44
CA CYS A 69 -2.06 2.13 4.90
C CYS A 69 -2.14 2.16 3.38
N VAL A 70 -1.96 3.35 2.82
CA VAL A 70 -2.11 3.60 1.38
C VAL A 70 -0.79 3.92 0.69
N GLY A 71 0.29 4.01 1.46
CA GLY A 71 1.61 4.35 0.99
C GLY A 71 2.67 4.13 2.05
N ALA A 72 3.90 3.98 1.62
CA ALA A 72 5.06 3.89 2.48
C ALA A 72 6.19 4.72 1.87
N VAL A 73 6.84 5.53 2.69
CA VAL A 73 8.00 6.33 2.33
C VAL A 73 9.23 5.73 2.98
N TRP A 74 10.31 5.58 2.23
CA TRP A 74 11.57 5.02 2.68
C TRP A 74 12.74 5.95 2.36
N ASP A 75 13.62 6.14 3.35
CA ASP A 75 14.85 6.91 3.22
C ASP A 75 16.08 5.98 3.34
N PRO A 76 16.66 5.49 2.24
CA PRO A 76 17.83 4.61 2.28
C PRO A 76 19.01 5.22 3.05
N GLU A 77 19.14 6.55 3.03
CA GLU A 77 20.23 7.28 3.68
C GLU A 77 20.02 7.51 5.17
N ASN A 78 18.83 7.20 5.70
CA ASN A 78 18.51 7.30 7.12
C ASN A 78 18.81 8.69 7.72
N ARG A 79 18.52 9.75 6.98
CA ARG A 79 18.87 11.15 7.33
C ARG A 79 18.07 11.67 8.52
N GLN A 80 16.95 11.04 8.83
CA GLN A 80 16.01 11.48 9.88
C GLN A 80 16.08 10.69 11.20
N GLY A 81 17.04 9.77 11.39
CA GLY A 81 17.25 9.12 12.69
C GLY A 81 17.56 7.64 12.60
N SER A 82 16.94 6.81 13.45
CA SER A 82 17.04 5.34 13.38
C SER A 82 15.89 4.69 12.60
N GLN A 83 14.80 5.44 12.40
CA GLN A 83 13.67 5.05 11.59
C GLN A 83 13.83 5.69 10.21
N ASN A 84 13.59 4.90 9.19
CA ASN A 84 13.72 5.30 7.80
C ASN A 84 12.55 4.83 6.94
N CYS A 85 11.47 4.34 7.56
CA CYS A 85 10.25 3.93 6.90
C CYS A 85 9.06 4.63 7.57
N TRP A 86 8.24 5.32 6.79
CA TRP A 86 7.06 6.06 7.26
C TRP A 86 5.81 5.61 6.49
N LEU A 87 4.87 5.00 7.20
CA LEU A 87 3.60 4.55 6.69
C LEU A 87 2.63 5.74 6.55
N LYS A 88 1.93 5.81 5.41
CA LYS A 88 1.00 6.88 5.05
C LYS A 88 -0.44 6.37 5.09
N ARG A 89 -1.33 7.15 5.71
CA ARG A 89 -2.76 6.80 5.85
C ARG A 89 -3.67 7.46 4.81
N ASN A 90 -3.13 8.37 4.00
CA ASN A 90 -3.86 9.06 2.95
C ASN A 90 -2.99 9.27 1.71
N GLN A 91 -3.62 9.28 0.54
CA GLN A 91 -2.96 9.67 -0.70
C GLN A 91 -2.88 11.19 -0.76
N GLY A 92 -1.79 11.76 -0.26
CA GLY A 92 -1.54 13.18 -0.43
C GLY A 92 -0.72 13.48 -1.68
N GLY A 93 -0.21 14.70 -1.75
CA GLY A 93 0.68 15.14 -2.82
C GLY A 93 2.06 14.48 -2.75
N SER A 94 2.94 14.93 -3.63
CA SER A 94 4.34 14.50 -3.62
C SER A 94 5.26 15.71 -3.76
N SER A 95 6.37 15.69 -3.03
CA SER A 95 7.43 16.72 -3.14
C SER A 95 8.74 16.06 -3.52
N ALA A 96 9.48 16.67 -4.43
CA ALA A 96 10.84 16.22 -4.71
C ALA A 96 11.69 16.34 -3.44
N VAL A 97 12.24 15.21 -3.00
CA VAL A 97 13.18 15.13 -1.89
C VAL A 97 14.24 14.12 -2.29
N ASP A 98 15.47 14.61 -2.51
CA ASP A 98 16.61 13.79 -2.91
C ASP A 98 16.71 12.54 -2.02
N ALA A 99 17.06 11.39 -2.60
CA ALA A 99 17.22 10.10 -1.94
C ALA A 99 15.97 9.44 -1.38
N MET A 100 14.85 10.14 -1.21
CA MET A 100 13.63 9.50 -0.70
C MET A 100 12.94 8.72 -1.79
N GLN A 101 12.37 7.59 -1.40
CA GLN A 101 11.54 6.79 -2.28
C GLN A 101 10.21 6.57 -1.60
N PHE A 102 9.15 6.42 -2.38
CA PHE A 102 7.89 5.99 -1.82
C PHE A 102 7.15 5.08 -2.79
N ALA A 103 6.32 4.22 -2.20
CA ALA A 103 5.36 3.44 -2.92
C ALA A 103 3.97 3.81 -2.42
N ARG A 104 3.01 3.94 -3.33
CA ARG A 104 1.59 4.11 -2.97
C ARG A 104 0.71 3.23 -3.82
N LEU A 105 -0.49 2.95 -3.33
CA LEU A 105 -1.50 2.21 -4.07
C LEU A 105 -1.87 2.98 -5.34
N ASP A 106 -1.71 2.35 -6.50
CA ASP A 106 -1.97 3.01 -7.80
C ASP A 106 -3.46 3.23 -8.03
N ASP A 107 -4.27 2.25 -7.63
CA ASP A 107 -5.72 2.29 -7.69
C ASP A 107 -6.28 1.87 -6.32
N TRP A 108 -6.55 2.86 -5.45
CA TRP A 108 -7.31 2.59 -4.22
C TRP A 108 -8.75 2.30 -4.62
N VAL A 109 -9.01 1.05 -4.96
CA VAL A 109 -10.35 0.56 -5.16
C VAL A 109 -10.92 0.28 -3.77
N ALA A 110 -11.96 1.02 -3.38
CA ALA A 110 -12.64 0.75 -2.13
C ALA A 110 -13.09 -0.71 -2.11
N ALA A 111 -12.94 -1.40 -0.97
CA ALA A 111 -13.29 -2.81 -0.86
C ALA A 111 -14.77 -3.09 -1.19
N ASP A 112 -15.64 -2.07 -1.15
CA ASP A 112 -17.05 -2.17 -1.54
C ASP A 112 -17.34 -1.80 -3.02
N SER A 113 -16.30 -1.56 -3.82
CA SER A 113 -16.40 -1.06 -5.20
C SER A 113 -17.27 -1.93 -6.11
N ASP A 114 -17.26 -3.25 -5.89
CA ASP A 114 -18.03 -4.20 -6.68
C ASP A 114 -19.27 -4.72 -5.94
N CYS A 115 -19.59 -4.16 -4.77
CA CYS A 115 -20.73 -4.61 -3.97
C CYS A 115 -22.05 -4.53 -4.77
N GLY A 116 -22.26 -3.44 -5.51
CA GLY A 116 -23.43 -3.28 -6.37
C GLY A 116 -23.46 -4.25 -7.57
N ARG A 117 -22.30 -4.80 -7.95
CA ARG A 117 -22.16 -5.75 -9.07
C ARG A 117 -22.33 -7.20 -8.62
N ILE A 118 -21.87 -7.56 -7.43
CA ILE A 118 -22.02 -8.93 -6.89
C ILE A 118 -23.44 -9.21 -6.38
N GLY A 119 -24.26 -8.18 -6.20
CA GLY A 119 -25.69 -8.32 -5.90
C GLY A 119 -25.96 -8.54 -4.41
N THR A 120 -26.98 -9.34 -4.09
CA THR A 120 -27.43 -9.59 -2.70
C THR A 120 -26.89 -10.88 -2.09
N SER A 121 -26.27 -11.74 -2.89
CA SER A 121 -25.59 -12.95 -2.41
C SER A 121 -24.34 -13.23 -3.24
N TYR A 122 -23.36 -13.87 -2.62
CA TYR A 122 -22.10 -14.26 -3.24
C TYR A 122 -21.71 -15.66 -2.75
N THR A 123 -21.38 -16.56 -3.68
CA THR A 123 -20.84 -17.88 -3.35
C THR A 123 -19.32 -17.82 -3.42
N SER A 124 -18.69 -18.01 -2.26
CA SER A 124 -17.24 -17.98 -2.12
C SER A 124 -16.55 -19.20 -2.73
N LYS A 125 -15.22 -19.17 -2.82
CA LYS A 125 -14.39 -20.27 -3.34
C LYS A 125 -14.54 -21.61 -2.62
N ASN A 126 -15.09 -21.65 -1.41
CA ASN A 126 -15.34 -22.89 -0.66
C ASN A 126 -16.82 -23.33 -0.70
N ASP A 127 -17.60 -22.80 -1.65
CA ASP A 127 -19.04 -23.04 -1.85
C ASP A 127 -19.95 -22.55 -0.70
N THR A 128 -19.42 -21.72 0.22
CA THR A 128 -20.25 -21.05 1.23
C THR A 128 -20.95 -19.84 0.60
N GLU A 129 -22.28 -19.77 0.77
CA GLU A 129 -23.09 -18.63 0.36
C GLU A 129 -23.09 -17.54 1.44
N TYR A 130 -22.72 -16.33 1.04
CA TYR A 130 -22.74 -15.13 1.86
C TYR A 130 -23.87 -14.22 1.40
N ARG A 131 -24.59 -13.63 2.35
CA ARG A 131 -25.50 -12.51 2.08
C ARG A 131 -24.67 -11.23 1.96
N VAL A 132 -24.87 -10.49 0.88
CA VAL A 132 -24.17 -9.22 0.62
C VAL A 132 -25.08 -8.05 1.02
N LEU A 133 -24.57 -7.15 1.84
CA LEU A 133 -25.26 -5.95 2.32
C LEU A 133 -24.41 -4.70 2.03
N CYS A 134 -24.66 -4.03 0.91
CA CYS A 134 -23.87 -2.86 0.52
C CYS A 134 -24.14 -1.63 1.40
N GLY A 135 -23.07 -0.90 1.74
CA GLY A 135 -23.13 0.30 2.57
C GLY A 135 -23.45 0.05 4.05
N ILE A 136 -23.41 -1.21 4.48
CA ILE A 136 -23.64 -1.60 5.87
C ILE A 136 -22.30 -2.00 6.48
N ASN A 137 -21.96 -1.35 7.59
CA ASN A 137 -20.86 -1.79 8.45
C ASN A 137 -21.38 -2.77 9.50
N LEU A 138 -20.80 -3.96 9.60
CA LEU A 138 -21.15 -4.94 10.63
C LEU A 138 -20.53 -4.51 11.97
N SER A 139 -21.38 -4.24 12.97
CA SER A 139 -20.94 -3.77 14.31
C SER A 139 -20.36 -4.89 15.21
N THR A 140 -19.88 -5.97 14.63
CA THR A 140 -19.27 -7.09 15.36
C THR A 140 -17.77 -6.86 15.56
N PRO A 141 -17.13 -7.48 16.58
CA PRO A 141 -15.68 -7.42 16.71
C PRO A 141 -14.97 -7.97 15.47
N ASP A 142 -13.94 -7.27 15.01
CA ASP A 142 -13.08 -7.72 13.91
C ASP A 142 -12.21 -8.90 14.40
N VAL A 143 -12.21 -10.00 13.65
CA VAL A 143 -11.28 -11.12 13.87
C VAL A 143 -9.91 -10.85 13.24
N ASP A 144 -9.88 -10.09 12.15
CA ASP A 144 -8.68 -9.67 11.44
C ASP A 144 -9.01 -8.49 10.50
N GLN A 145 -7.99 -7.84 9.95
CA GLN A 145 -8.14 -6.83 8.91
C GLN A 145 -7.13 -7.10 7.79
N LEU A 146 -7.63 -7.48 6.62
CA LEU A 146 -6.82 -7.89 5.47
C LEU A 146 -7.04 -6.94 4.29
N PRO A 147 -6.00 -6.66 3.49
CA PRO A 147 -6.18 -5.93 2.24
C PRO A 147 -6.99 -6.75 1.23
N ALA A 148 -7.91 -6.09 0.53
CA ALA A 148 -8.68 -6.64 -0.59
C ALA A 148 -9.00 -5.53 -1.60
N GLN A 149 -9.08 -5.86 -2.89
CA GLN A 149 -9.45 -4.93 -3.95
C GLN A 149 -10.94 -4.95 -4.29
N SER A 150 -11.69 -5.88 -3.70
CA SER A 150 -13.13 -6.05 -3.94
C SER A 150 -13.83 -6.75 -2.79
N MET A 151 -15.16 -6.68 -2.74
CA MET A 151 -15.98 -7.31 -1.72
C MET A 151 -15.97 -8.83 -1.93
N ALA A 152 -16.01 -9.27 -3.19
CA ALA A 152 -15.83 -10.68 -3.55
C ALA A 152 -14.52 -11.25 -3.01
N GLU A 153 -13.41 -10.53 -3.21
CA GLU A 153 -12.10 -10.95 -2.70
C GLU A 153 -12.04 -10.95 -1.18
N CYS A 154 -12.63 -9.94 -0.52
CA CYS A 154 -12.72 -9.90 0.94
C CYS A 154 -13.51 -11.11 1.47
N ILE A 155 -14.63 -11.46 0.84
CA ILE A 155 -15.42 -12.66 1.17
C ILE A 155 -14.60 -13.94 0.96
N ASP A 156 -13.84 -14.04 -0.13
CA ASP A 156 -12.97 -15.20 -0.39
C ASP A 156 -11.83 -15.32 0.63
N LEU A 157 -11.24 -14.20 1.08
CA LEU A 157 -10.25 -14.20 2.16
C LEU A 157 -10.87 -14.67 3.47
N CYS A 158 -12.08 -14.21 3.77
CA CYS A 158 -12.85 -14.65 4.93
C CYS A 158 -13.19 -16.15 4.88
N CYS A 159 -13.62 -16.67 3.73
CA CYS A 159 -14.03 -18.07 3.61
C CYS A 159 -12.85 -19.04 3.81
N GLY A 160 -11.61 -18.59 3.59
CA GLY A 160 -10.39 -19.34 3.89
C GLY A 160 -10.10 -19.47 5.39
N ARG A 161 -10.84 -18.75 6.25
CA ARG A 161 -10.62 -18.69 7.69
C ARG A 161 -11.78 -19.30 8.47
N GLY A 162 -11.48 -20.30 9.29
CA GLY A 162 -12.49 -21.00 10.09
C GLY A 162 -13.16 -20.14 11.18
N ASP A 163 -12.60 -18.97 11.50
CA ASP A 163 -13.12 -18.02 12.49
C ASP A 163 -13.88 -16.83 11.86
N CYS A 164 -13.92 -16.72 10.53
CA CYS A 164 -14.52 -15.58 9.86
C CYS A 164 -15.98 -15.86 9.43
N ALA A 165 -16.91 -15.10 10.03
CA ALA A 165 -18.34 -15.22 9.75
C ALA A 165 -18.85 -14.22 8.68
N GLY A 166 -18.07 -13.18 8.36
CA GLY A 166 -18.44 -12.13 7.43
C GLY A 166 -17.38 -11.03 7.34
N VAL A 167 -17.60 -10.08 6.44
CA VAL A 167 -16.68 -8.97 6.15
C VAL A 167 -17.44 -7.65 6.10
N THR A 168 -16.72 -6.54 6.28
CA THR A 168 -17.26 -5.18 6.19
C THR A 168 -16.23 -4.20 5.65
#